data_AF-A0A5N1I8M0-F1
#
_entry.id   AF-A0A5N1I8M0-F1
#
_cell.length_a   1.000
_cell.length_b   1.000
_cell.length_c   1.000
_cell.angle_alpha   90.00
_cell.angle_beta   90.00
_cell.angle_gamma   90.00
#
_symmetry.space_group_name_H-M   'P 1'
#
loop_
_entity.id
_entity.type
_entity.pdbx_description
1 polymer ?
#
loop_
_entity_poly.entity_id
_entity_poly.type
_entity_poly.pdbx_seq_one_letter_code
_entity_poly.pdbx_strand_id
1 'polypeptide(L)'
;MDIFKGVLTLTEELNKNNDEFEVVVPEANREEMPKAEFKEQPAYLVNFANFYIAKYNQNDLEIMGSFDKKGNILDINTYLLNNINFSRKELVKHVLNVHDYNFKSLLDEVVAKSNIDPESFATFEDWDKWYEAERNQIPGSLS
;
A
#
# COMPACT_ATOMS: atom_id res chain seq x y z
N MET A 1 -5.73 80.38 31.01
CA MET A 1 -4.94 80.35 29.77
C MET A 1 -3.72 79.53 30.09
N ASP A 2 -3.73 78.26 29.72
CA ASP A 2 -2.55 77.50 29.34
C ASP A 2 -3.03 76.30 28.56
N ILE A 3 -2.56 76.26 27.32
CA ILE A 3 -2.99 75.37 26.25
C ILE A 3 -1.73 74.59 25.87
N PHE A 4 -1.88 73.29 25.63
CA PHE A 4 -0.89 72.39 25.02
C PHE A 4 0.39 72.06 25.84
N LYS A 5 0.40 70.84 26.39
CA LYS A 5 1.46 69.82 26.20
C LYS A 5 1.10 68.58 27.01
N GLY A 6 0.38 67.65 26.39
CA GLY A 6 -0.08 66.42 27.04
C GLY A 6 -0.40 65.33 26.03
N VAL A 7 0.45 65.16 25.02
CA VAL A 7 0.48 64.00 24.11
C VAL A 7 1.94 63.79 23.73
N LEU A 8 2.40 62.54 23.70
CA LEU A 8 3.77 62.04 23.94
C LEU A 8 4.06 62.00 25.44
N THR A 9 4.01 60.86 26.12
CA THR A 9 4.80 59.66 25.85
C THR A 9 4.09 58.42 26.41
N LEU A 10 3.40 57.66 25.56
CA LEU A 10 2.89 56.31 25.89
C LEU A 10 3.71 55.21 25.19
N THR A 11 4.85 55.57 24.60
CA THR A 11 5.64 54.68 23.73
C THR A 11 6.99 54.27 24.33
N GLU A 12 7.34 54.71 25.54
CA GLU A 12 8.68 54.47 26.12
C GLU A 12 8.69 53.44 27.27
N GLU A 13 7.55 52.94 27.74
CA GLU A 13 7.51 51.94 28.83
C GLU A 13 7.54 50.47 28.38
N LEU A 14 7.61 50.17 27.08
CA LEU A 14 7.67 48.78 26.58
C LEU A 14 9.09 48.27 26.29
N ASN A 15 10.14 49.05 26.59
CA ASN A 15 11.51 48.74 26.14
C ASN A 15 12.50 48.38 27.25
N LYS A 16 12.03 47.65 28.29
CA LYS A 16 12.91 46.97 29.26
C LYS A 16 12.32 45.60 29.59
N ASN A 17 12.82 44.58 28.88
CA ASN A 17 12.98 43.17 29.29
C ASN A 17 13.23 42.33 28.03
N ASN A 18 14.45 42.36 27.46
CA ASN A 18 14.82 41.54 26.30
C ASN A 18 16.20 40.88 26.50
N ASP A 19 16.37 40.22 27.64
CA ASP A 19 17.33 39.13 27.90
C ASP A 19 16.52 38.19 28.82
N GLU A 20 16.26 36.91 28.59
CA GLU A 20 17.04 35.82 28.01
C GLU A 20 16.06 34.78 27.44
N PHE A 21 16.05 34.55 26.13
CA PHE A 21 15.83 33.22 25.55
C PHE A 21 16.52 33.26 24.19
N GLU A 22 17.82 32.98 24.17
CA GLU A 22 18.54 32.78 22.92
C GLU A 22 18.00 31.50 22.27
N VAL A 23 17.12 31.67 21.26
CA VAL A 23 16.59 30.57 20.48
C VAL A 23 17.70 30.09 19.55
N VAL A 24 18.52 29.16 20.02
CA VAL A 24 19.49 28.45 19.19
C VAL A 24 18.71 27.47 18.33
N VAL A 25 18.55 27.80 17.04
CA VAL A 25 18.03 26.85 16.05
C VAL A 25 19.11 25.79 15.84
N PRO A 26 18.88 24.51 16.22
CA PRO A 26 19.87 23.48 15.97
C PRO A 26 20.09 23.34 14.46
N GLU A 27 21.34 23.09 14.05
CA GLU A 27 21.62 22.72 12.67
C GLU A 27 20.74 21.52 12.29
N ALA A 28 20.15 21.59 11.10
CA ALA A 28 19.25 20.55 10.61
C ALA A 28 20.03 19.24 10.45
N ASN A 29 19.99 18.38 11.47
CA ASN A 29 20.46 17.01 11.36
C ASN A 29 19.42 16.22 10.55
N ARG A 30 19.66 16.09 9.25
CA ARG A 30 18.87 15.21 8.39
C ARG A 30 19.43 13.81 8.51
N GLU A 31 18.85 13.02 9.39
CA GLU A 31 19.04 11.57 9.33
C GLU A 31 18.25 11.07 8.12
N GLU A 32 18.95 10.54 7.11
CA GLU A 32 18.29 9.84 6.02
C GLU A 32 17.65 8.57 6.60
N MET A 33 16.32 8.47 6.50
CA MET A 33 15.63 7.24 6.88
C MET A 33 16.20 6.09 6.05
N PRO A 34 16.56 4.96 6.67
CA PRO A 34 17.06 3.82 5.92
C PRO A 34 16.02 3.40 4.89
N LYS A 35 16.48 3.15 3.67
CA LYS A 35 15.63 2.70 2.57
C LYS A 35 14.95 1.40 2.99
N ALA A 36 13.63 1.31 2.79
CA ALA A 36 12.91 0.06 3.02
C ALA A 36 13.54 -1.07 2.19
N GLU A 37 13.97 -2.13 2.88
CA GLU A 37 14.48 -3.35 2.25
C GLU A 37 13.28 -4.20 1.82
N PHE A 38 13.13 -4.39 0.51
CA PHE A 38 12.13 -5.30 -0.06
C PHE A 38 12.82 -6.62 -0.36
N LYS A 39 12.29 -7.71 0.19
CA LYS A 39 12.78 -9.06 -0.13
C LYS A 39 12.57 -9.34 -1.61
N GLU A 40 13.55 -9.99 -2.24
CA GLU A 40 13.35 -10.58 -3.55
C GLU A 40 12.33 -11.72 -3.43
N GLN A 41 11.39 -11.75 -4.37
CA GLN A 41 10.29 -12.72 -4.41
C GLN A 41 10.40 -13.53 -5.70
N PRO A 42 10.05 -14.82 -5.69
CA PRO A 42 10.15 -15.65 -6.88
C PRO A 42 9.18 -15.16 -7.96
N ALA A 43 9.57 -15.33 -9.23
CA ALA A 43 8.86 -14.76 -10.38
C ALA A 43 7.39 -15.21 -10.44
N TYR A 44 7.10 -16.49 -10.21
CA TYR A 44 5.74 -17.01 -10.19
C TYR A 44 4.84 -16.29 -9.17
N LEU A 45 5.37 -15.94 -8.00
CA LEU A 45 4.61 -15.30 -6.93
C LEU A 45 4.35 -13.82 -7.25
N VAL A 46 5.34 -13.15 -7.85
CA VAL A 46 5.20 -11.79 -8.38
C VAL A 46 4.14 -11.75 -9.48
N ASN A 47 4.16 -12.71 -10.40
CA ASN A 47 3.20 -12.81 -11.50
C ASN A 47 1.78 -13.07 -10.99
N PHE A 48 1.62 -14.02 -10.07
CA PHE A 48 0.34 -14.30 -9.44
C PHE A 48 -0.20 -13.08 -8.68
N ALA A 49 0.63 -12.38 -7.90
CA ALA A 49 0.22 -11.17 -7.19
C ALA A 49 -0.19 -10.05 -8.14
N ASN A 50 0.53 -9.87 -9.24
CA ASN A 50 0.19 -8.88 -10.25
C ASN A 50 -1.16 -9.17 -10.91
N PHE A 51 -1.43 -10.44 -11.23
CA PHE A 51 -2.74 -10.90 -11.71
C PHE A 51 -3.85 -10.64 -10.69
N TYR A 52 -3.66 -11.07 -9.43
CA TYR A 52 -4.65 -10.90 -8.38
C TYR A 52 -5.02 -9.43 -8.18
N ILE A 53 -4.03 -8.53 -8.12
CA ILE A 53 -4.27 -7.09 -7.94
C ILE A 53 -4.96 -6.49 -9.16
N ALA A 54 -4.63 -6.96 -10.37
CA ALA A 54 -5.31 -6.51 -11.59
C ALA A 54 -6.81 -6.87 -11.56
N LYS A 55 -7.14 -8.10 -11.19
CA LYS A 55 -8.51 -8.60 -10.99
C LYS A 55 -9.22 -7.91 -9.82
N TYR A 56 -8.53 -7.65 -8.71
CA TYR A 56 -9.05 -6.84 -7.59
C TYR A 56 -9.54 -5.47 -8.06
N ASN A 57 -8.72 -4.77 -8.86
CA ASN A 57 -9.06 -3.45 -9.40
C ASN A 57 -10.25 -3.49 -10.38
N GLN A 58 -10.55 -4.65 -10.96
CA GLN A 58 -11.69 -4.88 -11.83
C GLN A 58 -12.94 -5.34 -11.06
N ASN A 59 -12.85 -5.51 -9.73
CA ASN A 59 -13.84 -6.17 -8.88
C ASN A 59 -14.15 -7.62 -9.35
N ASP A 60 -13.15 -8.29 -9.91
CA ASP A 60 -13.28 -9.58 -10.60
C ASP A 60 -12.48 -10.67 -9.89
N LEU A 61 -12.78 -10.90 -8.61
CA LEU A 61 -12.13 -11.93 -7.77
C LEU A 61 -13.14 -12.92 -7.18
N GLU A 62 -14.34 -13.01 -7.77
CA GLU A 62 -15.45 -13.80 -7.22
C GLU A 62 -15.09 -15.26 -6.97
N ILE A 63 -14.39 -15.91 -7.89
CA ILE A 63 -14.04 -17.34 -7.73
C ILE A 63 -12.85 -17.55 -6.79
N MET A 64 -12.08 -16.50 -6.44
CA MET A 64 -10.91 -16.64 -5.55
C MET A 64 -11.30 -17.07 -4.15
N GLY A 65 -12.50 -16.69 -3.69
CA GLY A 65 -13.03 -17.15 -2.41
C GLY A 65 -13.11 -18.67 -2.29
N SER A 66 -13.25 -19.39 -3.42
CA SER A 66 -13.25 -20.86 -3.41
C SER A 66 -11.88 -21.46 -3.10
N PHE A 67 -10.79 -20.69 -3.30
CA PHE A 67 -9.42 -21.11 -3.01
C PHE A 67 -8.92 -20.63 -1.64
N ASP A 68 -9.67 -19.78 -0.94
CA ASP A 68 -9.25 -19.22 0.35
C ASP A 68 -9.72 -20.04 1.55
N LYS A 69 -8.94 -21.06 1.92
CA LYS A 69 -9.24 -21.89 3.10
C LYS A 69 -8.91 -21.23 4.44
N LYS A 70 -8.11 -20.15 4.46
CA LYS A 70 -7.53 -19.59 5.70
C LYS A 70 -7.94 -18.13 5.96
N GLY A 71 -8.78 -17.54 5.11
CA GLY A 71 -9.16 -16.13 5.23
C GLY A 71 -8.06 -15.17 4.73
N ASN A 72 -7.13 -15.64 3.92
CA ASN A 72 -6.03 -14.86 3.37
C ASN A 72 -6.51 -13.68 2.50
N ILE A 73 -7.64 -13.83 1.82
CA ILE A 73 -8.20 -12.80 0.93
C ILE A 73 -8.57 -11.55 1.72
N LEU A 74 -9.08 -11.70 2.95
CA LEU A 74 -9.45 -10.57 3.78
C LEU A 74 -8.23 -9.71 4.10
N ASP A 75 -7.12 -10.34 4.51
CA ASP A 75 -5.88 -9.64 4.85
C ASP A 75 -5.31 -8.93 3.62
N ILE A 76 -5.22 -9.64 2.48
CA ILE A 76 -4.74 -9.10 1.22
C ILE A 76 -5.60 -7.90 0.80
N ASN A 77 -6.92 -8.07 0.73
CA ASN A 77 -7.82 -7.02 0.24
C ASN A 77 -7.85 -5.81 1.17
N THR A 78 -7.75 -6.03 2.49
CA THR A 78 -7.64 -4.94 3.47
C THR A 78 -6.37 -4.14 3.24
N TYR A 79 -5.24 -4.81 2.98
CA TYR A 79 -3.99 -4.15 2.63
C TYR A 79 -4.11 -3.33 1.34
N LEU A 80 -4.67 -3.92 0.27
CA LEU A 80 -4.83 -3.24 -1.01
C LEU A 80 -5.72 -2.00 -0.88
N LEU A 81 -6.83 -2.09 -0.15
CA LEU A 81 -7.74 -0.98 0.10
C LEU A 81 -7.04 0.16 0.85
N ASN A 82 -6.30 -0.16 1.91
CA ASN A 82 -5.59 0.83 2.73
C ASN A 82 -4.45 1.53 1.97
N ASN A 83 -3.99 0.93 0.87
CA ASN A 83 -2.87 1.42 0.07
C ASN A 83 -3.27 1.75 -1.37
N ILE A 84 -4.55 2.06 -1.62
CA ILE A 84 -5.12 2.27 -2.96
C ILE A 84 -4.43 3.37 -3.80
N ASN A 85 -3.70 4.28 -3.15
CA ASN A 85 -2.94 5.35 -3.81
C ASN A 85 -1.64 4.87 -4.46
N PHE A 86 -1.18 3.65 -4.17
CA PHE A 86 0.00 3.07 -4.79
C PHE A 86 -0.31 2.57 -6.20
N SER A 87 0.67 2.72 -7.10
CA SER A 87 0.59 2.05 -8.40
C SER A 87 0.57 0.53 -8.22
N ARG A 88 0.04 -0.21 -9.20
CA ARG A 88 0.04 -1.70 -9.14
C ARG A 88 1.45 -2.26 -8.89
N LYS A 89 2.47 -1.69 -9.53
CA LYS A 89 3.87 -2.13 -9.36
C LYS A 89 4.37 -1.91 -7.93
N GLU A 90 3.96 -0.82 -7.28
CA GLU A 90 4.27 -0.57 -5.87
C GLU A 90 3.48 -1.52 -4.97
N LEU A 91 2.19 -1.71 -5.22
CA LEU A 91 1.35 -2.65 -4.47
C LEU A 91 1.92 -4.07 -4.46
N VAL A 92 2.35 -4.59 -5.62
CA VAL A 92 2.98 -5.93 -5.70
C VAL A 92 4.20 -6.02 -4.78
N LYS A 93 5.11 -5.04 -4.84
CA LYS A 93 6.31 -5.03 -4.00
C LYS A 93 5.98 -4.96 -2.51
N HIS A 94 5.06 -4.07 -2.16
CA HIS A 94 4.69 -3.79 -0.78
C HIS A 94 3.91 -4.95 -0.16
N VAL A 95 2.91 -5.47 -0.86
CA VAL A 95 2.08 -6.56 -0.36
C VAL A 95 2.88 -7.86 -0.24
N LEU A 96 3.79 -8.16 -1.17
CA LEU A 96 4.66 -9.33 -1.04
C LEU A 96 5.77 -9.15 0.00
N ASN A 97 6.03 -7.94 0.47
CA ASN A 97 6.95 -7.76 1.60
C ASN A 97 6.29 -8.05 2.95
N VAL A 98 4.98 -7.84 3.05
CA VAL A 98 4.21 -7.93 4.32
C VAL A 98 3.35 -9.21 4.39
N HIS A 99 2.84 -9.66 3.25
CA HIS A 99 1.82 -10.70 3.10
C HIS A 99 2.22 -11.79 2.08
N ASP A 100 3.51 -12.07 1.93
CA ASP A 100 3.99 -13.16 1.05
C ASP A 100 3.36 -14.52 1.41
N TYR A 101 3.24 -14.82 2.70
CA TYR A 101 2.59 -16.03 3.18
C TYR A 101 1.13 -16.13 2.72
N ASN A 102 0.36 -15.03 2.76
CA ASN A 102 -1.04 -15.03 2.34
C ASN A 102 -1.15 -15.33 0.84
N PHE A 103 -0.31 -14.69 0.01
CA PHE A 103 -0.28 -14.95 -1.42
C PHE A 103 0.17 -16.37 -1.74
N LYS A 104 1.23 -16.86 -1.08
CA LYS A 104 1.72 -18.22 -1.26
C LYS A 104 0.67 -19.25 -0.86
N SER A 105 0.02 -19.06 0.30
CA SER A 105 -1.01 -19.98 0.76
C SER A 105 -2.24 -19.98 -0.15
N LEU A 106 -2.59 -18.87 -0.79
CA LEU A 106 -3.67 -18.83 -1.78
C LEU A 106 -3.24 -19.53 -3.09
N LEU A 107 -2.02 -19.26 -3.55
CA LEU A 107 -1.45 -19.90 -4.74
C LEU A 107 -1.32 -21.41 -4.58
N ASP A 108 -0.88 -21.90 -3.42
CA ASP A 108 -0.77 -23.34 -3.13
C ASP A 108 -2.13 -24.05 -3.26
N GLU A 109 -3.22 -23.37 -2.87
CA GLU A 109 -4.59 -23.89 -3.03
C GLU A 109 -5.05 -23.90 -4.49
N VAL A 110 -4.69 -22.87 -5.27
CA VAL A 110 -4.90 -22.84 -6.72
C VAL A 110 -4.16 -23.99 -7.40
N VAL A 111 -2.88 -24.15 -7.11
CA VAL A 111 -2.03 -25.24 -7.65
C VAL A 111 -2.61 -26.61 -7.31
N ALA A 112 -3.02 -26.81 -6.05
CA ALA A 112 -3.55 -28.09 -5.60
C ALA A 112 -4.90 -28.45 -6.25
N LYS A 113 -5.79 -27.47 -6.45
CA LYS A 113 -7.12 -27.71 -7.01
C LYS A 113 -7.13 -27.80 -8.53
N SER A 114 -6.39 -26.92 -9.20
CA SER A 114 -6.36 -26.83 -10.67
C SER A 114 -5.26 -27.71 -11.28
N ASN A 115 -4.39 -28.32 -10.47
CA ASN A 115 -3.29 -29.18 -10.90
C ASN A 115 -2.40 -28.50 -11.96
N ILE A 116 -1.99 -27.26 -11.66
CA ILE A 116 -1.16 -26.43 -12.55
C ILE A 116 0.26 -26.28 -11.99
N ASP A 117 1.22 -26.03 -12.87
CA ASP A 117 2.56 -25.60 -12.50
C ASP A 117 2.62 -24.05 -12.50
N PRO A 118 2.76 -23.37 -11.36
CA PRO A 118 2.73 -21.91 -11.31
C PRO A 118 3.91 -21.26 -12.05
N GLU A 119 5.02 -21.97 -12.27
CA GLU A 119 6.16 -21.46 -13.04
C GLU A 119 5.84 -21.36 -14.54
N SER A 120 4.84 -22.12 -15.02
CA SER A 120 4.37 -22.05 -16.41
C SER A 120 3.48 -20.83 -16.69
N PHE A 121 3.05 -20.11 -15.64
CA PHE A 121 2.18 -18.94 -15.73
C PHE A 121 3.00 -17.65 -15.57
N ALA A 122 3.72 -17.30 -16.64
CA ALA A 122 4.69 -16.22 -16.64
C ALA A 122 4.08 -14.83 -16.88
N THR A 123 2.85 -14.77 -17.41
CA THR A 123 2.21 -13.51 -17.82
C THR A 123 0.85 -13.31 -17.15
N PHE A 124 0.33 -12.08 -17.22
CA PHE A 124 -1.03 -11.79 -16.80
C PHE A 124 -2.04 -12.63 -17.61
N GLU A 125 -1.87 -12.71 -18.93
CA GLU A 125 -2.75 -13.43 -19.84
C GLU A 125 -2.80 -14.95 -19.56
N ASP A 126 -1.72 -15.56 -19.07
CA ASP A 126 -1.74 -16.98 -18.68
C ASP A 126 -2.67 -17.18 -17.48
N TRP A 127 -2.53 -16.33 -16.45
CA TRP A 127 -3.38 -16.37 -15.27
C TRP A 127 -4.83 -16.00 -15.59
N ASP A 128 -5.04 -15.00 -16.45
CA ASP A 128 -6.37 -14.55 -16.87
C ASP A 128 -7.11 -15.67 -17.62
N LYS A 129 -6.45 -16.36 -18.56
CA LYS A 129 -7.06 -17.52 -19.25
C LYS A 129 -7.45 -18.64 -18.31
N TRP A 130 -6.59 -18.96 -17.33
CA TRP A 130 -6.94 -19.96 -16.32
C TRP A 130 -8.12 -19.50 -15.47
N TYR A 131 -8.13 -18.24 -15.04
CA TYR A 131 -9.20 -17.67 -14.24
C TYR A 131 -10.55 -17.76 -14.95
N GLU A 132 -10.59 -17.35 -16.23
CA GLU A 132 -11.80 -17.46 -17.04
C GLU A 132 -12.22 -18.91 -17.27
N ALA A 133 -11.26 -19.83 -17.47
CA ALA A 133 -11.56 -21.25 -17.61
C ALA A 133 -12.19 -21.85 -16.33
N GLU A 134 -11.69 -21.50 -15.15
CA GLU A 134 -12.27 -21.90 -13.86
C GLU A 134 -13.66 -21.27 -13.66
N ARG A 135 -13.80 -19.98 -13.96
CA ARG A 135 -15.08 -19.25 -13.87
C ARG A 135 -16.16 -19.88 -14.73
N ASN A 136 -15.82 -20.31 -15.93
CA ASN A 136 -16.74 -20.97 -16.86
C ASN A 136 -17.21 -22.37 -16.40
N GLN A 137 -16.57 -22.98 -15.41
CA GLN A 137 -17.03 -24.24 -14.83
C GLN A 137 -18.15 -24.04 -13.80
N ILE A 138 -18.40 -22.81 -13.35
CA ILE A 138 -19.42 -22.50 -12.35
C ILE A 138 -20.78 -22.34 -13.05
N PRO A 139 -21.79 -23.18 -12.72
CA PRO A 139 -23.12 -23.08 -13.31
C PRO A 139 -23.75 -21.71 -13.03
N GLY A 140 -24.20 -21.02 -14.08
CA GLY A 140 -24.81 -19.69 -13.96
C GLY A 140 -23.83 -18.52 -13.99
N SER A 141 -22.53 -18.78 -14.21
CA SER A 141 -21.57 -17.74 -14.59
C SER A 141 -22.05 -17.05 -15.89
N LEU A 142 -22.27 -15.74 -15.82
CA LEU A 142 -22.49 -14.91 -17.01
C LEU A 142 -21.10 -14.54 -17.56
N SER A 143 -20.65 -15.29 -18.56
CA SER A 143 -19.49 -14.96 -19.41
C SER A 143 -19.75 -13.70 -20.23
#